data_AF-A0A9D9X4H4-F1
#
_entry.id   AF-A0A9D9X4H4-F1
#
_cell.length_a   1.000
_cell.length_b   1.000
_cell.length_c   1.000
_cell.angle_alpha   90.00
_cell.angle_beta   90.00
_cell.angle_gamma   90.00
#
_symmetry.space_group_name_H-M   'P 1'
#
loop_
_entity.id
_entity.type
_entity.pdbx_description
1 polymer ?
#
loop_
_entity_poly.entity_id
_entity_poly.type
_entity_poly.pdbx_seq_one_letter_code
_entity_poly.pdbx_strand_id
1 'polypeptide(L)'
;MRQLTALVLAGTRAGGDPLAAYAGVSHKALIEVGGTTMIERVVSTLAAAPDVARIIVAIERPDLLIGLPGLQPPLCCKPVSTMPTGSGPSATVAAALVCEGTPLLVTTADHALLEAAWVQEFLAACPA
;
A
#
# COMPACT_ATOMS: atom_id res chain seq x y z
N MET A 1 -14.10 13.38 -12.35
CA MET A 1 -13.88 11.99 -11.91
C MET A 1 -13.67 12.02 -10.41
N ARG A 2 -14.31 11.12 -9.64
CA ARG A 2 -14.15 11.09 -8.19
C ARG A 2 -12.74 10.59 -7.88
N GLN A 3 -11.90 11.48 -7.36
CA GLN A 3 -10.60 11.11 -6.82
C GLN A 3 -10.80 10.24 -5.57
N LEU A 4 -10.00 9.18 -5.43
CA LEU A 4 -10.11 8.21 -4.35
C LEU A 4 -8.83 8.08 -3.53
N THR A 5 -8.98 7.61 -2.29
CA THR A 5 -7.89 7.20 -1.42
C THR A 5 -7.56 5.73 -1.68
N ALA A 6 -6.27 5.41 -1.81
CA ALA A 6 -5.79 4.04 -1.82
C ALA A 6 -5.25 3.65 -0.45
N LEU A 7 -5.64 2.48 0.05
CA LEU A 7 -5.11 1.85 1.26
C LEU A 7 -4.24 0.66 0.86
N VAL A 8 -2.99 0.68 1.31
CA VAL A 8 -2.03 -0.43 1.17
C VAL A 8 -1.87 -1.11 2.52
N LEU A 9 -2.27 -2.37 2.60
CA LEU A 9 -2.08 -3.20 3.78
C LEU A 9 -0.65 -3.76 3.78
N ALA A 10 0.19 -3.25 4.69
CA ALA A 10 1.62 -3.61 4.81
C ALA A 10 1.97 -4.22 6.17
N GLY A 11 0.95 -4.59 6.96
CA GLY A 11 1.11 -5.15 8.29
C GLY A 11 1.71 -6.56 8.32
N THR A 12 2.27 -6.93 9.47
CA THR A 12 2.82 -8.28 9.71
C THR A 12 1.91 -9.10 10.61
N ARG A 13 1.77 -10.39 10.34
CA ARG A 13 0.95 -11.29 11.16
C ARG A 13 1.57 -11.52 12.54
N ALA A 14 0.72 -11.79 13.53
CA ALA A 14 1.16 -12.32 14.81
C ALA A 14 1.90 -13.65 14.59
N GLY A 15 3.15 -13.74 15.05
CA GLY A 15 4.04 -14.88 14.77
C GLY A 15 5.06 -14.64 13.65
N GLY A 16 5.06 -13.47 13.02
CA GLY A 16 6.00 -13.10 11.96
C GLY A 16 5.55 -13.56 10.57
N ASP A 17 6.44 -13.38 9.59
CA ASP A 17 6.21 -13.77 8.20
C ASP A 17 7.39 -14.64 7.70
N PRO A 18 7.15 -15.89 7.26
CA PRO A 18 8.22 -16.77 6.80
C PRO A 18 9.02 -16.23 5.62
N LEU A 19 8.40 -15.44 4.74
CA LEU A 19 9.07 -14.85 3.60
C LEU A 19 9.94 -13.66 4.05
N ALA A 20 9.46 -12.86 5.00
CA ALA A 20 10.27 -11.80 5.62
C ALA A 20 11.50 -12.39 6.34
N ALA A 21 11.32 -13.48 7.09
CA ALA A 21 12.40 -14.20 7.75
C ALA A 21 13.42 -14.75 6.74
N TYR A 22 12.94 -15.37 5.65
CA TYR A 22 13.80 -15.86 4.56
C TYR A 22 14.62 -14.73 3.92
N ALA A 23 14.00 -13.57 3.70
CA ALA A 23 14.63 -12.41 3.09
C ALA A 23 15.47 -11.56 4.07
N GLY A 24 15.52 -11.93 5.36
CA GLY A 24 16.28 -11.20 6.37
C GLY A 24 15.75 -9.80 6.68
N VAL A 25 14.46 -9.53 6.43
CA VAL A 25 13.80 -8.24 6.68
C VAL A 25 12.71 -8.37 7.74
N SER A 26 12.35 -7.25 8.37
CA SER A 26 11.34 -7.27 9.45
C SER A 26 9.91 -7.42 8.96
N HIS A 27 9.60 -6.92 7.76
CA HIS A 27 8.27 -6.92 7.16
C HIS A 27 8.35 -7.43 5.73
N LYS A 28 7.39 -8.27 5.33
CA LYS A 28 7.31 -8.80 3.95
C LYS A 28 7.28 -7.69 2.90
N ALA A 29 6.67 -6.56 3.23
CA ALA A 29 6.61 -5.36 2.39
C ALA A 29 7.98 -4.81 1.97
N LEU A 30 9.04 -5.08 2.75
CA LEU A 30 10.41 -4.60 2.51
C LEU A 30 11.25 -5.55 1.65
N ILE A 31 10.72 -6.70 1.25
CA ILE A 31 11.44 -7.63 0.39
C ILE A 31 11.67 -6.99 -0.97
N GLU A 32 12.90 -7.06 -1.47
CA GLU A 32 13.22 -6.55 -2.80
C GLU A 32 12.81 -7.55 -3.89
N VAL A 33 12.12 -7.04 -4.91
CA VAL A 33 11.76 -7.79 -6.12
C VAL A 33 12.30 -7.01 -7.32
N GLY A 34 13.40 -7.50 -7.90
CA GLY A 34 14.10 -6.80 -8.97
C GLY A 34 14.82 -5.52 -8.51
N GLY A 35 15.32 -5.50 -7.27
CA GLY A 35 16.06 -4.36 -6.71
C GLY A 35 15.19 -3.21 -6.18
N THR A 36 13.87 -3.42 -6.04
CA THR A 36 12.95 -2.44 -5.44
C THR A 36 12.05 -3.15 -4.43
N THR A 37 11.80 -2.53 -3.27
CA THR A 37 10.96 -3.13 -2.23
C THR A 37 9.53 -3.35 -2.75
N MET A 38 8.84 -4.41 -2.29
CA MET A 38 7.46 -4.68 -2.72
C MET A 38 6.54 -3.46 -2.49
N ILE A 39 6.70 -2.77 -1.36
CA ILE A 39 5.92 -1.57 -1.04
C ILE A 39 6.21 -0.40 -2.00
N GLU A 40 7.47 -0.15 -2.37
CA GLU A 40 7.81 0.90 -3.34
C GLU A 40 7.21 0.60 -4.71
N ARG A 41 7.23 -0.67 -5.14
CA ARG A 41 6.57 -1.09 -6.39
C ARG A 41 5.07 -0.80 -6.36
N VAL A 42 4.38 -1.20 -5.29
CA VAL A 42 2.93 -0.99 -5.14
C VAL A 42 2.59 0.51 -5.07
N VAL A 43 3.31 1.29 -4.27
CA VAL A 43 3.09 2.73 -4.14
C VAL A 43 3.34 3.45 -5.45
N SER A 44 4.40 3.08 -6.19
CA SER A 44 4.70 3.65 -7.51
C SER A 44 3.57 3.35 -8.51
N THR A 45 3.07 2.11 -8.56
CA THR A 45 1.95 1.74 -9.43
C THR A 45 0.69 2.53 -9.08
N LEU A 46 0.34 2.66 -7.79
CA LEU A 46 -0.82 3.44 -7.35
C LEU A 46 -0.64 4.94 -7.64
N ALA A 47 0.57 5.48 -7.50
CA ALA A 47 0.85 6.88 -7.78
C ALA A 47 0.70 7.22 -9.26
N ALA A 48 0.95 6.26 -10.15
CA ALA A 48 0.74 6.38 -11.59
C ALA A 48 -0.74 6.30 -12.01
N ALA A 49 -1.63 5.80 -11.15
CA ALA A 49 -3.06 5.73 -11.43
C ALA A 49 -3.72 7.12 -11.32
N PRO A 50 -4.38 7.65 -12.38
CA PRO A 50 -4.93 9.00 -12.37
C PRO A 50 -5.99 9.25 -11.30
N ASP A 51 -6.83 8.25 -11.02
CA ASP A 51 -7.95 8.34 -10.07
C ASP A 51 -7.51 8.31 -8.60
N VAL A 52 -6.29 7.83 -8.31
CA VAL A 52 -5.73 7.81 -6.96
C VAL A 52 -5.19 9.20 -6.61
N ALA A 53 -5.77 9.83 -5.59
CA ALA A 53 -5.33 11.15 -5.12
C ALA A 53 -4.31 11.10 -3.99
N ARG A 54 -4.40 10.10 -3.12
CA ARG A 54 -3.47 9.89 -2.00
C ARG A 54 -3.38 8.40 -1.65
N ILE A 55 -2.29 8.04 -0.98
CA ILE A 55 -2.00 6.67 -0.59
C ILE A 55 -1.80 6.62 0.92
N ILE A 56 -2.41 5.64 1.57
CA ILE A 56 -2.26 5.35 2.99
C ILE A 56 -1.65 3.98 3.13
N VAL A 57 -0.54 3.87 3.86
CA VAL A 57 0.09 2.59 4.17
C VAL A 57 -0.24 2.21 5.60
N ALA A 58 -0.97 1.12 5.78
CA ALA A 58 -1.23 0.56 7.11
C ALA A 58 -0.08 -0.36 7.52
N ILE A 59 0.68 0.06 8.55
CA ILE A 59 1.88 -0.64 9.03
C ILE A 59 2.09 -0.38 10.53
N GLU A 60 2.59 -1.36 11.27
CA GLU A 60 2.88 -1.25 12.71
C GLU A 60 4.09 -0.34 12.99
N ARG A 61 5.05 -0.32 12.07
CA ARG A 61 6.32 0.41 12.16
C ARG A 61 6.49 1.42 11.02
N PRO A 62 5.85 2.60 11.10
CA PRO A 62 5.92 3.61 10.03
C PRO A 62 7.33 4.17 9.83
N ASP A 63 8.21 4.07 10.84
CA ASP A 63 9.61 4.48 10.75
C ASP A 63 10.39 3.75 9.65
N LEU A 64 9.97 2.52 9.31
CA LEU A 64 10.60 1.72 8.25
C LEU A 64 10.41 2.32 6.85
N LEU A 65 9.40 3.18 6.65
CA LEU A 65 9.08 3.78 5.36
C LEU A 65 9.85 5.08 5.09
N ILE A 66 10.40 5.71 6.14
CA ILE A 66 11.11 7.00 6.04
C ILE A 66 12.35 6.86 5.14
N GLY A 67 13.04 5.71 5.23
CA GLY A 67 14.24 5.43 4.45
C GLY A 67 14.00 4.97 3.01
N LEU A 68 12.74 4.83 2.56
CA LEU A 68 12.40 4.31 1.24
C LEU A 68 12.20 5.45 0.24
N PRO A 69 13.16 5.71 -0.68
CA PRO A 69 13.09 6.85 -1.58
C PRO A 69 11.83 6.85 -2.45
N GLY A 70 11.35 5.67 -2.87
CA GLY A 70 10.17 5.53 -3.72
C GLY A 70 8.85 5.94 -3.05
N LEU A 71 8.83 6.12 -1.73
CA LEU A 71 7.69 6.65 -0.98
C LEU A 71 7.80 8.16 -0.72
N GLN A 72 8.94 8.78 -1.04
CA GLN A 72 9.22 10.19 -0.74
C GLN A 72 9.11 11.08 -1.99
N PRO A 73 8.75 12.36 -1.84
CA PRO A 73 8.95 13.34 -2.90
C PRO A 73 10.45 13.50 -3.24
N PRO A 74 10.82 13.76 -4.50
CA PRO A 74 9.94 13.89 -5.68
C PRO A 74 9.60 12.56 -6.37
N LEU A 75 10.13 11.42 -5.90
CA LEU A 75 9.95 10.12 -6.56
C LEU A 75 8.50 9.63 -6.50
N CYS A 76 7.81 9.86 -5.37
CA CYS A 76 6.37 9.68 -5.27
C CYS A 76 5.65 11.01 -5.55
N CYS A 77 4.81 11.05 -6.58
CA CYS A 77 4.07 12.24 -6.98
C CYS A 77 2.72 12.42 -6.26
N LYS A 78 2.32 11.46 -5.41
CA LYS A 78 1.09 11.51 -4.61
C LYS A 78 1.43 11.60 -3.13
N PRO A 79 0.61 12.27 -2.30
CA PRO A 79 0.79 12.25 -0.85
C PRO A 79 0.72 10.82 -0.30
N VAL A 80 1.73 10.42 0.46
CA VAL A 80 1.78 9.15 1.19
C VAL A 80 1.72 9.44 2.69
N SER A 81 0.83 8.75 3.39
CA SER A 81 0.73 8.81 4.86
C SER A 81 0.61 7.40 5.44
N THR A 82 0.81 7.26 6.74
CA THR A 82 0.71 5.96 7.42
C THR A 82 -0.45 5.92 8.40
N MET A 83 -0.97 4.73 8.66
CA MET A 83 -1.91 4.47 9.75
C MET A 83 -1.53 3.18 10.49
N PRO A 84 -1.93 3.00 11.76
CA PRO A 84 -1.73 1.72 12.45
C PRO A 84 -2.59 0.61 11.83
N THR A 85 -2.13 -0.64 12.00
CA THR A 85 -2.90 -1.83 11.63
C THR A 85 -3.90 -2.19 12.74
N GLY A 86 -5.01 -2.82 12.34
CA GLY A 86 -5.95 -3.46 13.25
C GLY A 86 -5.53 -4.90 13.59
N SER A 87 -6.40 -5.65 14.27
CA SER A 87 -6.17 -7.07 14.60
C SER A 87 -6.04 -8.00 13.38
N GLY A 88 -6.32 -7.50 12.19
CA GLY A 88 -6.13 -8.17 10.91
C GLY A 88 -6.49 -7.26 9.73
N PRO A 89 -6.41 -7.78 8.49
CA PRO A 89 -6.72 -7.02 7.28
C PRO A 89 -8.09 -6.36 7.31
N SER A 90 -9.16 -7.12 7.61
CA SER A 90 -10.53 -6.58 7.61
C SER A 90 -10.75 -5.52 8.68
N ALA A 91 -10.17 -5.70 9.88
CA ALA A 91 -10.24 -4.70 10.95
C ALA A 91 -9.51 -3.41 10.57
N THR A 92 -8.37 -3.53 9.87
CA THR A 92 -7.61 -2.39 9.33
C THR A 92 -8.41 -1.63 8.29
N VAL A 93 -9.05 -2.35 7.35
CA VAL A 93 -9.91 -1.75 6.32
C VAL A 93 -11.12 -1.06 6.96
N ALA A 94 -11.76 -1.67 7.96
CA ALA A 94 -12.87 -1.05 8.68
C ALA A 94 -12.45 0.27 9.36
N ALA A 95 -11.30 0.30 10.02
CA ALA A 95 -10.77 1.53 10.62
C ALA A 95 -10.47 2.60 9.56
N ALA A 96 -9.88 2.21 8.43
CA ALA A 96 -9.61 3.13 7.32
C ALA A 96 -10.90 3.71 6.72
N LEU A 97 -11.94 2.89 6.53
CA LEU A 97 -13.25 3.34 6.04
C LEU A 97 -13.90 4.37 6.97
N VAL A 98 -13.73 4.24 8.29
CA VAL A 98 -14.24 5.23 9.25
C VAL A 98 -13.55 6.58 9.08
N CYS A 99 -12.24 6.58 8.82
CA CYS A 99 -11.44 7.80 8.68
C CYS A 99 -11.54 8.45 7.28
N GLU A 100 -11.54 7.63 6.22
CA GLU A 100 -11.35 8.07 4.83
C GLU A 100 -12.63 8.00 3.99
N GLY A 101 -13.65 7.27 4.46
CA GLY A 101 -14.91 7.10 3.75
C GLY A 101 -14.79 6.25 2.49
N THR A 102 -15.68 6.49 1.53
CA THR A 102 -15.73 5.79 0.23
C THR A 102 -15.76 6.80 -0.92
N PRO A 103 -15.24 6.46 -2.11
CA PRO A 103 -14.60 5.19 -2.47
C PRO A 103 -13.19 5.00 -1.87
N LEU A 104 -12.87 3.77 -1.45
CA LEU A 104 -11.57 3.37 -0.91
C LEU A 104 -11.03 2.18 -1.72
N LEU A 105 -9.93 2.37 -2.44
CA LEU A 105 -9.23 1.28 -3.13
C LEU A 105 -8.34 0.55 -2.13
N VAL A 106 -8.50 -0.75 -1.95
CA VAL A 106 -7.70 -1.54 -1.01
C VAL A 106 -6.82 -2.52 -1.78
N THR A 107 -5.52 -2.54 -1.47
CA THR A 107 -4.57 -3.54 -1.95
C THR A 107 -3.58 -3.93 -0.86
N THR A 108 -2.77 -4.95 -1.09
CA THR A 108 -1.74 -5.42 -0.16
C THR A 108 -0.34 -5.02 -0.66
N ALA A 109 0.59 -4.82 0.27
CA ALA A 109 1.97 -4.46 -0.06
C ALA A 109 2.75 -5.58 -0.77
N ASP A 110 2.29 -6.83 -0.65
CA ASP A 110 2.92 -8.00 -1.28
C ASP A 110 2.44 -8.27 -2.71
N HIS A 111 1.57 -7.41 -3.26
CA HIS A 111 1.22 -7.43 -4.68
C HIS A 111 2.35 -6.81 -5.53
N ALA A 112 3.56 -7.33 -5.39
CA ALA A 112 4.77 -6.73 -5.93
C ALA A 112 4.73 -6.56 -7.45
N LEU A 113 3.93 -7.34 -8.19
CA LEU A 113 3.78 -7.27 -9.64
C LEU A 113 2.56 -6.47 -10.11
N LEU A 114 1.90 -5.73 -9.21
CA LEU A 114 0.74 -4.91 -9.55
C LEU A 114 1.07 -3.92 -10.68
N GLU A 115 0.22 -3.90 -11.71
CA GLU A 115 0.34 -2.99 -12.86
C GLU A 115 -0.74 -1.89 -12.83
N ALA A 116 -0.38 -0.71 -13.33
CA ALA A 116 -1.31 0.43 -13.37
C ALA A 116 -2.53 0.16 -14.26
N ALA A 117 -2.34 -0.59 -15.35
CA ALA A 117 -3.43 -1.00 -16.23
C ALA A 117 -4.48 -1.84 -15.51
N TRP A 118 -4.07 -2.75 -14.62
CA TRP A 118 -5.01 -3.58 -13.84
C TRP A 118 -5.79 -2.74 -12.82
N VAL A 119 -5.14 -1.75 -12.20
CA VAL A 119 -5.81 -0.80 -11.30
C VAL A 119 -6.86 -0.01 -12.07
N GLN A 120 -6.51 0.50 -13.25
CA GLN A 120 -7.44 1.26 -14.10
C GLN A 120 -8.61 0.41 -14.57
N GLU A 121 -8.35 -0.82 -15.03
CA GLU A 121 -9.39 -1.76 -15.44
C GLU A 121 -10.33 -2.09 -14.28
N PHE A 122 -9.79 -2.38 -13.10
CA PHE A 122 -10.56 -2.65 -11.90
C PHE A 122 -11.47 -1.47 -11.54
N LEU A 123 -10.92 -0.24 -11.51
CA LEU A 123 -11.68 0.97 -11.19
C LEU A 123 -12.77 1.27 -12.23
N ALA A 124 -12.49 1.04 -13.52
CA ALA A 124 -13.47 1.22 -14.60
C ALA A 124 -14.63 0.22 -14.53
N ALA A 125 -14.40 -0.96 -13.95
CA ALA A 125 -15.42 -1.99 -13.75
C ALA A 125 -16.25 -1.79 -12.47
N CYS A 126 -15.85 -0.90 -11.56
CA CYS A 126 -16.62 -0.60 -10.36
C CYS A 126 -17.93 0.13 -10.71
N PRO A 127 -19.07 -0.25 -10.11
CA PRO A 127 -20.31 0.51 -10.24
C PRO A 127 -20.15 1.95 -9.71
N ALA A 128 -20.91 2.87 -10.30
CA ALA A 128 -20.94 4.29 -9.91
C ALA A 128 -21.58 4.54 -8.54
#